data_AF-A0A0V0ZZX7-F1
#
_entry.id   AF-A0A0V0ZZX7-F1
#
_cell.length_a   1.000
_cell.length_b   1.000
_cell.length_c   1.000
_cell.angle_alpha   90.00
_cell.angle_beta   90.00
_cell.angle_gamma   90.00
#
_symmetry.space_group_name_H-M   'P 1'
#
loop_
_entity.id
_entity.type
_entity.pdbx_description
1 polymer ?
#
loop_
_entity_poly.entity_id
_entity_poly.type
_entity_poly.pdbx_seq_one_letter_code
_entity_poly.pdbx_strand_id
1 'polypeptide(L)'
;LVGIDYYYELVTGRIRRATGGSVAVETRLGWITCGRAVRNRTPEAGVFVLHGEGSDDDDLRRFWEIEALGIAPAEDATADGTVAMKALEEELRLDGGRYSVSLPWVPGGPALPNNYSHARRRLLALERRLRAHEEDRQQYD
;
A
#
# COMPACT_ATOMS: atom_id res chain seq x y z
N LEU A 1 -3.57 2.13 12.53
CA LEU A 1 -4.82 1.33 12.38
C LEU A 1 -5.55 1.21 13.73
N VAL A 2 -6.88 1.31 13.78
CA VAL A 2 -7.67 1.03 15.00
C VAL A 2 -8.24 -0.38 14.90
N GLY A 3 -7.93 -1.24 15.86
CA GLY A 3 -8.48 -2.61 15.92
C GLY A 3 -10.00 -2.61 16.11
N ILE A 4 -10.68 -3.64 15.60
CA ILE A 4 -12.14 -3.75 15.68
C ILE A 4 -12.65 -3.77 17.14
N ASP A 5 -11.82 -4.27 18.07
CA ASP A 5 -12.10 -4.31 19.50
C ASP A 5 -12.32 -2.91 20.09
N TYR A 6 -11.67 -1.88 19.53
CA TYR A 6 -11.78 -0.48 19.98
C TYR A 6 -12.70 0.36 19.10
N TYR A 7 -13.20 -0.18 17.98
CA TYR A 7 -14.04 0.56 17.05
C TYR A 7 -15.29 1.13 17.73
N TYR A 8 -15.95 0.29 18.54
CA TYR A 8 -17.18 0.65 19.24
C TYR A 8 -16.98 1.65 20.39
N GLU A 9 -15.74 1.84 20.84
CA GLU A 9 -15.42 2.87 21.84
C GLU A 9 -15.28 4.26 21.20
N LEU A 10 -14.86 4.32 19.94
CA LEU A 10 -14.67 5.55 19.18
C LEU A 10 -15.97 6.09 18.57
N VAL A 11 -16.84 5.22 18.06
CA VAL A 11 -18.11 5.66 17.45
C VAL A 11 -19.11 6.08 18.52
N THR A 12 -19.80 7.20 18.30
CA THR A 12 -20.82 7.70 19.24
C THR A 12 -22.19 7.05 19.00
N GLY A 13 -22.33 6.29 17.91
CA GLY A 13 -23.60 5.73 17.45
C GLY A 13 -24.44 6.68 16.60
N ARG A 14 -24.04 7.97 16.44
CA ARG A 14 -24.74 8.85 15.50
C ARG A 14 -24.32 8.54 14.06
N ILE A 15 -25.31 8.21 13.24
CA ILE A 15 -25.12 7.81 11.84
C ILE A 15 -26.03 8.64 10.95
N ARG A 16 -25.47 9.25 9.90
CA ARG A 16 -26.22 9.95 8.85
C ARG A 16 -26.03 9.21 7.53
N ARG A 17 -27.11 8.77 6.91
CA ARG A 17 -27.07 8.06 5.62
C ARG A 17 -27.52 9.00 4.52
N ALA A 18 -26.68 9.17 3.51
CA ALA A 18 -27.06 9.84 2.27
C ALA A 18 -27.81 8.86 1.36
N THR A 19 -28.72 9.38 0.55
CA THR A 19 -29.51 8.62 -0.45
C THR A 19 -28.64 7.86 -1.46
N GLY A 20 -27.37 8.26 -1.57
CA GLY A 20 -26.36 7.72 -2.48
C GLY A 20 -25.50 6.56 -1.95
N GLY A 21 -25.70 6.11 -0.71
CA GLY A 21 -24.91 5.04 -0.11
C GLY A 21 -23.66 5.51 0.66
N SER A 22 -23.36 6.81 0.67
CA SER A 22 -22.44 7.41 1.64
C SER A 22 -23.08 7.45 3.02
N VAL A 23 -22.28 7.17 4.04
CA VAL A 23 -22.67 7.14 5.45
C VAL A 23 -21.66 7.99 6.21
N ALA A 24 -22.13 8.97 6.97
CA ALA A 24 -21.30 9.67 7.93
C ALA A 24 -21.53 9.06 9.32
N VAL A 25 -20.44 8.70 9.99
CA VAL A 25 -20.44 8.15 11.35
C VAL A 25 -19.73 9.15 12.24
N GLU A 26 -20.36 9.54 13.33
CA GLU A 26 -19.72 10.40 14.33
C GLU A 26 -18.84 9.55 15.24
N THR A 27 -17.60 9.98 15.41
CA THR A 27 -16.64 9.43 16.36
C THR A 27 -16.28 10.48 17.40
N ARG A 28 -15.59 10.08 18.48
CA ARG A 28 -15.02 11.00 19.47
C ARG A 28 -14.04 12.03 18.86
N LEU A 29 -13.48 11.74 17.69
CA LEU A 29 -12.56 12.63 16.97
C LEU A 29 -13.26 13.50 15.90
N GLY A 30 -14.58 13.37 15.75
CA GLY A 30 -15.36 14.06 14.74
C GLY A 30 -16.05 13.12 13.74
N TRP A 31 -16.61 13.69 12.68
CA TRP A 31 -17.36 12.95 11.67
C TRP A 31 -16.43 12.32 10.63
N ILE A 32 -16.58 11.01 10.43
CA ILE A 32 -15.94 10.28 9.34
C ILE A 32 -16.97 9.88 8.30
N THR A 33 -16.60 9.88 7.03
CA THR A 33 -17.45 9.44 5.92
C THR A 33 -16.98 8.08 5.41
N CYS A 34 -17.91 7.16 5.22
CA CYS A 34 -17.68 5.80 4.76
C CYS A 34 -18.80 5.37 3.79
N GLY A 35 -18.57 4.34 2.99
CA GLY A 35 -19.55 3.85 2.02
C GLY A 35 -19.35 4.38 0.59
N ARG A 36 -20.29 4.04 -0.29
CA ARG A 36 -20.15 4.25 -1.74
C ARG A 36 -20.34 5.73 -2.07
N ALA A 37 -19.30 6.38 -2.58
CA ALA A 37 -19.45 7.69 -3.20
C ALA A 37 -20.28 7.54 -4.49
N VAL A 38 -21.35 8.34 -4.62
CA VAL A 38 -22.08 8.45 -5.88
C VAL A 38 -21.15 9.12 -6.88
N ARG A 39 -20.71 8.34 -7.88
CA ARG A 39 -19.83 8.81 -8.97
C ARG A 39 -20.64 9.63 -9.97
N ASN A 40 -21.05 10.83 -9.60
CA ASN A 40 -21.65 11.80 -10.54
C ASN A 40 -20.65 12.86 -11.02
N ARG A 41 -19.37 12.77 -10.62
CA ARG A 41 -18.29 13.64 -11.08
C ARG A 41 -17.04 12.81 -11.34
N THR A 42 -16.15 13.37 -12.16
CA THR A 42 -14.77 12.90 -12.38
C THR A 42 -14.14 12.47 -11.05
N PRO A 43 -13.31 11.40 -11.02
CA PRO A 43 -12.69 10.92 -9.80
C PRO A 43 -11.70 11.98 -9.27
N GLU A 44 -12.21 12.93 -8.50
CA GLU A 44 -11.39 13.81 -7.68
C GLU A 44 -11.03 13.01 -6.42
N ALA A 45 -9.81 12.47 -6.42
CA ALA A 45 -9.21 11.94 -5.21
C ALA A 45 -8.93 13.14 -4.28
N GLY A 46 -9.84 13.39 -3.35
CA GLY A 46 -9.59 14.33 -2.25
C GLY A 46 -8.55 13.73 -1.32
N VAL A 47 -7.29 14.12 -1.49
CA VAL A 47 -6.23 13.80 -0.53
C VAL A 47 -6.38 14.77 0.64
N PHE A 48 -6.67 14.24 1.83
CA PHE A 48 -6.62 15.04 3.06
C PHE A 48 -5.15 15.13 3.48
N VAL A 49 -4.49 16.21 3.07
CA VAL A 49 -3.12 16.50 3.49
C VAL A 49 -3.18 17.15 4.87
N LEU A 50 -2.81 16.40 5.90
CA LEU A 50 -2.49 16.97 7.20
C LEU A 50 -1.10 17.61 7.07
N HIS A 51 -1.05 18.95 7.08
CA HIS A 51 0.21 19.67 7.27
C HIS A 51 0.52 19.65 8.76
N GLY A 52 1.56 18.94 9.18
CA GLY A 52 2.16 19.12 10.47
C GLY A 52 2.99 20.40 10.45
N GLU A 53 2.72 21.34 11.36
CA GLU A 53 3.65 22.44 11.59
C GLU A 53 4.70 21.98 12.61
N GLY A 54 5.77 21.34 12.13
CA GLY A 54 6.84 20.83 12.99
C GLY A 54 7.87 19.97 12.25
N SER A 55 8.93 19.56 12.96
CA SER A 55 9.83 18.50 12.50
C SER A 55 9.07 17.17 12.59
N ASP A 56 8.26 16.89 11.56
CA ASP A 56 7.34 15.75 11.46
C ASP A 56 8.04 14.38 11.45
N ASP A 57 9.37 14.34 11.48
CA ASP A 57 10.17 13.11 11.47
C ASP A 57 9.83 12.16 12.62
N ASP A 58 9.61 12.67 13.84
CA ASP A 58 9.30 11.81 14.99
C ASP A 58 7.88 11.23 14.90
N ASP A 59 6.92 12.01 14.39
CA ASP A 59 5.54 11.56 14.21
C ASP A 59 5.42 10.58 13.03
N LEU A 60 6.12 10.85 11.92
CA LEU A 60 6.24 9.93 10.79
C LEU A 60 6.94 8.64 11.20
N ARG A 61 8.04 8.74 11.96
CA ARG A 61 8.74 7.57 12.51
C ARG A 61 7.80 6.72 13.36
N ARG A 62 7.09 7.33 14.30
CA ARG A 62 6.12 6.64 15.16
C ARG A 62 4.99 6.01 14.34
N PHE A 63 4.51 6.69 13.30
CA PHE A 63 3.51 6.15 12.38
C PHE A 63 4.00 4.86 11.70
N TRP A 64 5.22 4.89 11.14
CA TRP A 64 5.82 3.73 10.48
C TRP A 64 6.17 2.60 11.46
N GLU A 65 6.58 2.92 12.69
CA GLU A 65 6.78 1.93 13.76
C GLU A 65 5.48 1.18 14.09
N ILE A 66 4.33 1.85 14.06
CA ILE A 66 3.02 1.23 14.29
C ILE A 66 2.57 0.39 13.09
N GLU A 67 2.77 0.86 11.86
CA GLU A 67 2.46 0.08 10.64
C GLU A 67 3.40 -1.12 10.46
N ALA A 68 4.62 -1.07 10.99
CA ALA A 68 5.59 -2.17 10.97
C ALA A 68 5.34 -3.25 12.04
N LEU A 69 4.33 -3.09 12.91
CA LEU A 69 3.98 -4.10 13.92
C LEU A 69 3.60 -5.44 13.23
N GLY A 70 4.43 -6.46 13.42
CA GLY A 70 4.29 -7.79 12.79
C GLY A 70 5.20 -8.02 11.58
N ILE A 71 5.84 -6.97 11.07
CA ILE A 71 6.96 -7.01 10.11
C ILE A 71 8.24 -6.54 10.83
N ALA A 72 8.40 -6.97 12.08
CA ALA A 72 9.64 -6.73 12.79
C ALA A 72 10.72 -7.64 12.19
N PRO A 73 11.92 -7.12 11.89
CA PRO A 73 13.03 -7.98 11.54
C PRO A 73 13.33 -8.91 12.73
N ALA A 74 13.73 -10.15 12.45
CA ALA A 74 14.36 -10.98 13.48
C ALA A 74 15.58 -10.23 14.06
N GLU A 75 15.90 -10.45 15.34
CA GLU A 75 16.95 -9.73 16.09
C GLU A 75 18.34 -9.70 15.39
N ASP A 76 18.54 -10.58 14.40
CA ASP A 76 19.76 -10.69 13.58
C ASP A 76 19.79 -9.81 12.30
N ALA A 77 18.75 -9.05 11.97
CA ALA A 77 18.66 -8.32 10.69
C ALA A 77 19.56 -7.07 10.58
N THR A 78 20.30 -6.74 11.64
CA THR A 78 21.19 -5.57 11.67
C THR A 78 22.39 -5.70 10.73
N ALA A 79 22.74 -6.91 10.29
CA ALA A 79 23.86 -7.13 9.35
C ALA A 79 23.48 -6.94 7.87
N ASP A 80 22.20 -7.13 7.50
CA ASP A 80 21.80 -7.31 6.10
C ASP A 80 21.38 -5.99 5.42
N GLY A 81 20.73 -5.09 6.17
CA GLY A 81 20.22 -3.82 5.64
C GLY A 81 21.32 -2.84 5.20
N THR A 82 22.45 -2.78 5.92
CA THR A 82 23.56 -1.89 5.56
C THR A 82 24.30 -2.36 4.31
N VAL A 83 24.41 -3.67 4.11
CA VAL A 83 25.01 -4.26 2.91
C VAL A 83 24.09 -4.03 1.70
N ALA A 84 22.78 -4.26 1.88
CA ALA A 84 21.78 -4.00 0.85
C ALA A 84 21.75 -2.51 0.44
N MET A 85 21.87 -1.59 1.39
CA MET A 85 21.90 -0.16 1.11
C MET A 85 23.17 0.26 0.35
N LYS A 86 24.34 -0.27 0.72
CA LYS A 86 25.57 -0.03 -0.04
C LYS A 86 25.49 -0.56 -1.47
N ALA A 87 24.96 -1.78 -1.65
CA ALA A 87 24.75 -2.35 -2.98
C ALA A 87 23.76 -1.51 -3.80
N LEU A 88 22.71 -0.98 -3.18
CA LEU A 88 21.77 -0.06 -3.82
C LEU A 88 22.48 1.21 -4.31
N GLU A 89 23.29 1.84 -3.48
CA GLU A 89 24.04 3.05 -3.83
C GLU A 89 25.07 2.79 -4.94
N GLU A 90 25.75 1.65 -4.92
CA GLU A 90 26.75 1.27 -5.92
C GLU A 90 26.12 0.91 -7.28
N GLU A 91 24.93 0.31 -7.28
CA GLU A 91 24.24 -0.13 -8.50
C GLU A 91 23.27 0.93 -9.07
N LEU A 92 23.05 2.03 -8.35
CA LEU A 92 22.21 3.13 -8.82
C LEU A 92 22.85 3.81 -10.03
N ARG A 93 22.19 3.69 -11.18
CA ARG A 93 22.60 4.32 -12.44
C ARG A 93 21.53 5.30 -12.90
N LEU A 94 21.95 6.37 -13.56
CA LEU A 94 21.05 7.31 -14.21
C LEU A 94 21.13 7.09 -15.72
N ASP A 95 20.22 6.28 -16.25
CA ASP A 95 20.15 5.93 -17.66
C ASP A 95 19.04 6.74 -18.35
N GLY A 96 19.41 7.65 -19.25
CA GLY A 96 18.44 8.42 -20.04
C GLY A 96 17.49 9.28 -19.21
N GLY A 97 17.91 9.73 -18.03
CA GLY A 97 17.09 10.52 -17.10
C GLY A 97 16.24 9.69 -16.14
N ARG A 98 16.39 8.35 -16.13
CA ARG A 98 15.71 7.47 -15.18
C ARG A 98 16.73 6.77 -14.29
N TYR A 99 16.46 6.74 -12.99
CA TYR A 99 17.23 5.94 -12.06
C TYR A 99 16.93 4.44 -12.27
N SER A 100 17.97 3.65 -12.47
CA SER A 100 17.95 2.19 -12.57
C SER A 100 18.80 1.62 -11.43
N VAL A 101 18.31 0.56 -10.78
CA VAL A 101 19.02 -0.14 -9.72
C VAL A 101 18.57 -1.60 -9.72
N SER A 102 19.44 -2.54 -9.37
CA SER A 102 19.02 -3.93 -9.24
C SER A 102 18.30 -4.16 -7.91
N LEU A 103 17.50 -5.23 -7.88
CA LEU A 103 16.86 -5.67 -6.64
C LEU A 103 17.93 -6.16 -5.66
N PRO A 104 17.92 -5.71 -4.39
CA PRO A 104 18.85 -6.18 -3.38
C PRO A 104 18.48 -7.62 -3.00
N TRP A 105 19.20 -8.58 -3.55
CA TRP A 105 19.07 -9.99 -3.19
C TRP A 105 20.03 -10.33 -2.04
N VAL A 106 19.54 -11.06 -1.05
CA VAL A 106 20.38 -11.57 0.04
C VAL A 106 21.32 -12.65 -0.51
N PRO A 107 22.66 -12.50 -0.39
CA PRO A 107 23.60 -13.51 -0.82
C PRO A 107 23.40 -14.81 -0.03
N GLY A 108 23.37 -15.96 -0.71
CA GLY A 108 23.18 -17.26 -0.05
C GLY A 108 21.72 -17.58 0.33
N GLY A 109 20.75 -16.79 -0.16
CA GLY A 109 19.33 -17.13 -0.07
C GLY A 109 19.02 -18.50 -0.70
N PRO A 110 17.93 -19.16 -0.28
CA PRO A 110 17.58 -20.48 -0.79
C PRO A 110 17.41 -20.45 -2.30
N ALA A 111 17.94 -21.45 -2.99
CA ALA A 111 17.72 -21.63 -4.42
C ALA A 111 16.22 -21.83 -4.67
N LEU A 112 15.55 -20.79 -5.17
CA LEU A 112 14.13 -20.86 -5.49
C LEU A 112 13.92 -21.83 -6.68
N PRO A 113 12.98 -22.78 -6.59
CA PRO A 113 12.70 -23.67 -7.70
C PRO A 113 12.16 -22.88 -8.90
N ASN A 114 12.55 -23.29 -10.11
CA ASN A 114 12.12 -22.63 -11.33
C ASN A 114 10.57 -22.68 -11.47
N ASN A 115 9.93 -21.53 -11.37
CA ASN A 115 8.48 -21.38 -11.44
C ASN A 115 7.96 -20.96 -12.83
N TYR A 116 8.82 -20.93 -13.85
CA TYR A 116 8.50 -20.41 -15.19
C TYR A 116 7.26 -21.06 -15.79
N SER A 117 7.11 -22.39 -15.67
CA SER A 117 5.95 -23.11 -16.22
C SER A 117 4.63 -22.71 -15.55
N HIS A 118 4.65 -22.34 -14.27
CA HIS A 118 3.49 -21.85 -13.53
C HIS A 118 3.21 -20.40 -13.87
N ALA A 119 4.23 -19.55 -13.90
CA ALA A 119 4.10 -18.15 -14.31
C ALA A 119 3.52 -18.03 -15.72
N ARG A 120 4.06 -18.80 -16.67
CA ARG A 120 3.56 -18.85 -18.06
C ARG A 120 2.11 -19.31 -18.14
N ARG A 121 1.72 -20.34 -17.38
CA ARG A 121 0.31 -20.79 -17.35
C ARG A 121 -0.63 -19.72 -16.81
N ARG A 122 -0.24 -19.02 -15.74
CA ARG A 122 -1.02 -17.91 -15.17
C ARG A 122 -1.15 -16.76 -16.16
N LEU A 123 -0.07 -16.39 -16.83
CA LEU A 123 -0.07 -15.35 -17.87
C LEU A 123 -1.04 -15.70 -19.00
N LEU A 124 -0.94 -16.90 -19.59
CA LEU A 124 -1.83 -17.32 -20.68
C LEU A 124 -3.29 -17.40 -20.23
N ALA A 125 -3.56 -17.77 -18.97
CA ALA A 125 -4.90 -17.76 -18.42
C ALA A 125 -5.44 -16.33 -18.28
N LEU A 126 -4.62 -15.41 -17.80
CA LEU A 126 -4.96 -13.99 -17.71
C LEU A 126 -5.25 -13.41 -19.09
N GLU A 127 -4.38 -13.63 -20.08
CA GLU A 127 -4.59 -13.17 -21.46
C GLU A 127 -5.89 -13.70 -22.06
N ARG A 128 -6.23 -14.98 -21.84
CA ARG A 128 -7.51 -15.54 -22.29
C ARG A 128 -8.69 -14.87 -21.62
N ARG A 129 -8.62 -14.60 -20.32
CA ARG A 129 -9.68 -13.90 -19.57
C ARG A 129 -9.86 -12.48 -20.08
N LEU A 130 -8.76 -11.74 -20.26
CA LEU A 130 -8.79 -10.36 -20.76
C LEU A 130 -9.29 -10.27 -22.20
N ARG A 131 -9.01 -11.27 -23.05
CA ARG A 131 -9.60 -11.33 -24.40
C ARG A 131 -11.10 -11.67 -24.39
N ALA A 132 -11.57 -12.43 -23.41
CA ALA A 132 -12.98 -12.79 -23.28
C ALA A 132 -13.82 -11.64 -22.67
N HIS A 133 -13.20 -10.76 -21.89
CA HIS A 133 -13.84 -9.66 -21.19
C HIS A 133 -13.15 -8.33 -21.53
N GLU A 134 -13.65 -7.65 -22.56
CA GLU A 134 -13.13 -6.35 -23.04
C GLU A 134 -13.12 -5.28 -21.94
N GLU A 135 -14.08 -5.32 -21.01
CA GLU A 135 -14.17 -4.42 -19.86
C GLU A 135 -12.99 -4.58 -18.88
N ASP A 136 -12.54 -5.81 -18.63
CA ASP A 136 -11.38 -6.07 -17.77
C ASP A 136 -10.10 -5.57 -18.43
N ARG A 137 -10.00 -5.70 -19.77
CA ARG A 137 -8.83 -5.28 -20.54
C ARG A 137 -8.59 -3.77 -20.44
N GLN A 138 -9.64 -2.96 -20.47
CA GLN A 138 -9.55 -1.50 -20.35
C GLN A 138 -8.99 -1.02 -19.00
N GLN A 139 -8.96 -1.86 -17.96
CA GLN A 139 -8.35 -1.50 -16.67
C GLN A 139 -6.82 -1.69 -16.65
N TYR A 140 -6.26 -2.37 -17.65
CA TYR A 140 -4.83 -2.68 -17.74
C TYR A 140 -4.09 -1.90 -18.84
N ASP A 141 -4.81 -1.15 -19.68
CA ASP A 141 -4.27 -0.19 -20.67
C ASP A 141 -4.13 1.21 -20.06
#